data_AF-A0A959QTR0-F1
#
_entry.id   AF-A0A959QTR0-F1
#
_cell.length_a   1.000
_cell.length_b   1.000
_cell.length_c   1.000
_cell.angle_alpha   90.00
_cell.angle_beta   90.00
_cell.angle_gamma   90.00
#
_symmetry.space_group_name_H-M   'P 1'
#
loop_
_entity.id
_entity.type
_entity.pdbx_description
1 polymer ?
#
loop_
_entity_poly.entity_id
_entity_poly.type
_entity_poly.pdbx_seq_one_letter_code
_entity_poly.pdbx_strand_id
1 'polypeptide(L)'
;MRRIYLFGILLLALSSCAAQQSKQNTRYTIAFYNVENLFDTKDDPKTFDEEFTPKGAYRYTEKVYSEKSNNIATIINKLNGNNPPVLIGLAEI
;
A
#
# COMPACT_ATOMS: atom_id res chain seq x y z
N MET A 1 44.43 -24.72 34.66
CA MET A 1 44.02 -25.42 33.43
C MET A 1 42.49 -25.55 33.28
N ARG A 2 41.78 -26.37 34.07
CA ARG A 2 40.30 -26.57 33.95
C ARG A 2 39.44 -25.29 33.94
N ARG A 3 39.78 -24.29 34.78
CA ARG A 3 39.06 -23.01 34.84
C ARG A 3 39.19 -22.15 33.58
N ILE A 4 40.31 -22.26 32.84
CA ILE A 4 40.54 -21.51 31.59
C ILE A 4 39.63 -22.04 30.47
N TYR A 5 39.44 -23.36 30.39
CA TYR A 5 38.57 -23.99 29.40
C TYR A 5 37.09 -23.65 29.64
N LEU A 6 36.67 -23.63 30.92
CA LEU A 6 35.31 -23.21 31.28
C LEU A 6 35.03 -21.75 30.89
N PHE A 7 36.01 -20.87 31.07
CA PHE A 7 35.88 -19.46 30.68
C PHE A 7 35.84 -19.28 29.16
N GLY A 8 36.64 -20.07 28.42
CA GLY A 8 36.61 -20.09 26.96
C GLY A 8 35.28 -20.60 26.40
N ILE A 9 34.72 -21.66 26.98
CA ILE A 9 33.39 -22.20 26.60
C ILE A 9 32.29 -21.16 26.88
N LEU A 10 32.36 -20.47 28.02
CA LEU A 10 31.39 -19.42 28.38
C LEU A 10 31.44 -18.25 27.39
N LEU A 11 32.65 -17.79 27.03
CA LEU A 11 32.84 -16.75 26.01
C LEU A 11 32.28 -17.17 24.65
N LEU A 12 32.53 -18.40 24.23
CA LEU A 12 32.04 -18.94 22.95
C LEU A 12 30.49 -19.01 22.91
N ALA A 13 29.87 -19.40 24.02
CA ALA A 13 28.41 -19.46 24.16
C ALA A 13 27.77 -18.06 24.09
N LEU A 14 28.38 -17.06 24.74
CA LEU A 14 27.90 -15.68 24.73
C LEU A 14 27.98 -15.03 23.35
N SER A 15 29.05 -15.29 22.58
CA SER A 15 29.20 -14.80 21.20
C SER A 15 28.15 -15.38 20.24
N SER A 16 27.73 -16.63 20.47
CA SER A 16 26.73 -17.31 19.62
C SER A 16 25.33 -16.73 19.79
N CYS A 17 24.96 -16.29 21.01
CA CYS A 17 23.67 -15.66 21.28
C CYS A 17 23.58 -14.24 20.67
N ALA A 18 24.70 -13.50 20.66
CA ALA A 18 24.76 -12.17 20.07
C ALA A 18 24.68 -12.17 18.52
N ALA A 19 24.94 -13.30 17.87
CA ALA A 19 24.94 -13.45 16.41
C ALA A 19 23.56 -13.80 15.82
N GLN A 20 22.51 -13.90 16.65
CA GLN A 20 21.18 -14.26 16.17
C GLN A 20 20.53 -13.06 15.46
N GLN A 21 20.80 -12.94 14.16
CA GLN A 21 20.23 -11.93 13.27
C GLN A 21 18.70 -12.06 13.22
N SER A 22 17.99 -10.96 13.47
CA SER A 22 16.54 -10.93 13.27
C SER A 22 16.24 -11.13 11.79
N LYS A 23 15.47 -12.18 11.47
CA LYS A 23 15.03 -12.46 10.11
C LYS A 23 14.09 -11.32 9.69
N GLN A 24 14.56 -10.44 8.80
CA GLN A 24 13.74 -9.39 8.21
C GLN A 24 12.67 -10.06 7.33
N ASN A 25 11.47 -10.25 7.87
CA ASN A 25 10.34 -10.73 7.10
C ASN A 25 9.80 -9.55 6.27
N THR A 26 10.38 -9.34 5.09
CA THR A 26 9.83 -8.39 4.12
C THR A 26 8.46 -8.90 3.67
N ARG A 27 7.42 -8.14 3.96
CA ARG A 27 6.05 -8.42 3.52
C ARG A 27 5.76 -7.63 2.24
N TYR A 28 5.34 -8.34 1.20
CA TYR A 28 4.87 -7.74 -0.04
C TYR A 28 3.34 -7.81 -0.07
N THR A 29 2.71 -6.69 -0.38
CA THR A 29 1.25 -6.60 -0.55
C THR A 29 0.92 -6.46 -2.03
N ILE A 30 -0.04 -7.25 -2.51
CA ILE A 30 -0.67 -7.08 -3.81
C ILE A 30 -2.14 -6.75 -3.55
N ALA A 31 -2.67 -5.75 -4.23
CA ALA A 31 -4.04 -5.28 -4.03
C ALA A 31 -4.82 -5.22 -5.35
N PHE A 32 -6.14 -5.31 -5.25
CA PHE A 32 -7.06 -5.02 -6.33
C PHE A 32 -8.18 -4.14 -5.79
N TYR A 33 -8.53 -3.06 -6.50
CA TYR A 33 -9.53 -2.11 -6.06
C TYR A 33 -10.42 -1.66 -7.22
N ASN A 34 -11.73 -1.96 -7.14
CA ASN A 34 -12.72 -1.30 -7.97
C ASN A 34 -12.98 0.10 -7.42
N VAL A 35 -12.70 1.13 -8.22
CA VAL A 35 -12.83 2.54 -7.79
C VAL A 35 -14.18 3.17 -8.18
N GLU A 36 -15.10 2.35 -8.71
CA GLU A 36 -16.49 2.70 -9.04
C GLU A 36 -16.57 3.90 -9.99
N ASN A 37 -16.27 3.72 -11.27
CA ASN A 37 -16.27 4.75 -12.32
C ASN A 37 -15.47 6.02 -11.97
N LEU A 38 -14.15 6.01 -12.22
CA LEU A 38 -13.28 7.18 -12.08
C LEU A 38 -13.23 8.01 -13.37
N PHE A 39 -14.38 8.52 -13.80
CA PHE A 39 -14.45 9.40 -14.97
C PHE A 39 -13.78 10.75 -14.72
N ASP A 40 -13.33 11.38 -15.81
CA ASP A 40 -12.97 12.78 -15.79
C ASP A 40 -14.24 13.65 -15.83
N THR A 41 -14.09 14.98 -15.82
CA THR A 41 -15.23 15.91 -15.74
C THR A 41 -15.83 16.29 -17.09
N LYS A 42 -15.37 15.67 -18.18
CA LYS A 42 -15.79 15.96 -19.55
C LYS A 42 -16.66 14.83 -20.06
N ASP A 43 -17.74 15.25 -20.70
CA ASP A 43 -18.63 14.36 -21.45
C ASP A 43 -17.86 13.75 -22.64
N ASP A 44 -17.76 12.42 -22.71
CA ASP A 44 -17.32 11.72 -23.91
C ASP A 44 -18.55 11.03 -24.57
N PRO A 45 -18.95 11.43 -25.78
CA PRO A 45 -20.12 10.87 -26.46
C PRO A 45 -19.99 9.37 -26.81
N LYS A 46 -18.84 8.73 -26.56
CA LYS A 46 -18.60 7.30 -26.76
C LYS A 46 -18.76 6.49 -25.48
N THR A 47 -18.85 7.13 -24.33
CA THR A 47 -19.04 6.53 -23.01
C THR A 47 -20.41 6.92 -22.45
N PHE A 48 -20.79 6.28 -21.35
CA PHE A 48 -22.02 6.61 -20.62
C PHE A 48 -21.67 7.39 -19.35
N ASP A 49 -20.92 8.48 -19.49
CA ASP A 49 -20.43 9.33 -18.39
C ASP A 49 -21.13 10.69 -18.29
N GLU A 50 -22.22 10.90 -19.03
CA GLU A 50 -22.94 12.18 -19.11
C GLU A 50 -23.45 12.66 -17.73
N GLU A 51 -23.76 11.71 -16.83
CA GLU A 51 -24.18 11.95 -15.46
C GLU A 51 -23.02 12.46 -14.57
N PHE A 52 -21.78 12.13 -14.93
CA PHE A 52 -20.53 12.46 -14.23
C PHE A 52 -19.82 13.68 -14.83
N THR A 53 -20.62 14.68 -15.21
CA THR A 53 -20.11 15.98 -15.67
C THR A 53 -20.61 17.11 -14.76
N PRO A 54 -20.05 18.33 -14.83
CA PRO A 54 -20.55 19.47 -14.06
C PRO A 54 -22.02 19.81 -14.33
N LYS A 55 -22.53 19.43 -15.51
CA LYS A 55 -23.92 19.64 -15.94
C LYS A 55 -24.80 18.39 -15.76
N GLY A 56 -24.18 17.24 -15.53
CA GLY A 56 -24.84 15.96 -15.33
C GLY A 56 -25.57 15.84 -14.00
N ALA A 57 -26.28 14.74 -13.82
CA ALA A 57 -27.11 14.47 -12.64
C ALA A 57 -26.32 14.54 -11.32
N TYR A 58 -25.05 14.11 -11.32
CA TYR A 58 -24.19 14.13 -10.14
C TYR A 58 -23.46 15.44 -9.91
N ARG A 59 -23.57 16.42 -10.82
CA ARG A 59 -22.80 17.68 -10.78
C ARG A 59 -21.32 17.42 -10.48
N TYR A 60 -20.75 16.48 -11.19
CA TYR A 60 -19.40 16.00 -10.98
C TYR A 60 -18.40 17.08 -11.44
N THR A 61 -17.86 17.82 -10.49
CA THR A 61 -16.92 18.92 -10.74
C THR A 61 -15.48 18.48 -10.54
N GLU A 62 -14.53 19.30 -10.99
CA GLU A 62 -13.10 19.07 -10.77
C GLU A 62 -12.76 18.87 -9.28
N LYS A 63 -13.49 19.57 -8.40
CA LYS A 63 -13.37 19.38 -6.96
C LYS A 63 -13.75 17.97 -6.52
N VAL A 64 -14.88 17.43 -7.02
CA VAL A 64 -15.37 16.08 -6.69
C VAL A 64 -14.40 15.02 -7.23
N TYR A 65 -13.95 15.19 -8.48
CA TYR A 65 -12.93 14.33 -9.08
C TYR A 65 -11.63 14.31 -8.27
N SER A 66 -11.10 15.48 -7.93
CA SER A 66 -9.88 15.63 -7.14
C SER A 66 -10.04 15.00 -5.75
N GLU A 67 -11.18 15.22 -5.09
CA GLU A 67 -11.46 14.63 -3.78
C GLU A 67 -11.54 13.10 -3.86
N LYS A 68 -12.22 12.53 -4.86
CA LYS A 68 -12.27 11.08 -5.09
C LYS A 68 -10.88 10.50 -5.33
N SER A 69 -10.09 11.11 -6.20
CA SER A 69 -8.72 10.67 -6.50
C SER A 69 -7.81 10.69 -5.26
N ASN A 70 -7.89 11.77 -4.46
CA ASN A 70 -7.16 11.88 -3.20
C ASN A 70 -7.60 10.82 -2.17
N ASN A 71 -8.89 10.50 -2.11
CA ASN A 71 -9.41 9.46 -1.23
C ASN A 71 -8.90 8.07 -1.65
N ILE A 72 -8.92 7.75 -2.95
CA ILE A 72 -8.36 6.51 -3.49
C ILE A 72 -6.88 6.39 -3.13
N ALA A 73 -6.09 7.43 -3.41
CA ALA A 73 -4.67 7.47 -3.07
C ALA A 73 -4.43 7.30 -1.55
N THR A 74 -5.25 7.92 -0.71
CA THR A 74 -5.18 7.81 0.75
C THR A 74 -5.44 6.38 1.21
N ILE A 75 -6.42 5.68 0.64
CA ILE A 75 -6.70 4.28 0.97
C ILE A 75 -5.53 3.39 0.55
N ILE A 76 -5.02 3.53 -0.68
CA ILE A 76 -3.87 2.76 -1.18
C ILE A 76 -2.65 2.95 -0.27
N ASN A 77 -2.39 4.19 0.15
CA ASN A 77 -1.27 4.49 1.03
C ASN A 77 -1.40 3.90 2.43
N LYS A 78 -2.64 3.77 2.95
CA LYS A 78 -2.90 3.23 4.28
C LYS A 78 -2.95 1.69 4.32
N LEU A 79 -2.95 1.01 3.17
CA LEU A 79 -2.93 -0.45 3.11
C LEU A 79 -1.73 -1.01 3.88
N ASN A 80 -1.91 -2.20 4.46
CA ASN A 80 -0.89 -2.91 5.24
C ASN A 80 -0.18 -2.04 6.30
N GLY A 81 -0.93 -1.16 6.98
CA GLY A 81 -0.39 -0.34 8.07
C GLY A 81 0.54 0.78 7.59
N ASN A 82 0.13 1.51 6.55
CA ASN A 82 0.92 2.54 5.86
C ASN A 82 2.11 1.98 5.04
N ASN A 83 1.95 0.77 4.50
CA ASN A 83 2.91 0.14 3.60
C ASN A 83 2.21 -0.20 2.27
N PRO A 84 2.27 0.71 1.28
CA PRO A 84 1.54 0.57 0.02
C PRO A 84 1.86 -0.75 -0.70
N PRO A 85 0.91 -1.29 -1.49
CA PRO A 85 1.14 -2.51 -2.25
C PRO A 85 2.22 -2.30 -3.31
N VAL A 86 3.03 -3.34 -3.54
CA VAL A 86 4.04 -3.33 -4.61
C VAL A 86 3.43 -3.52 -6.00
N LEU A 87 2.19 -4.02 -6.05
CA LEU A 87 1.39 -4.13 -7.26
C LEU A 87 -0.07 -3.88 -6.90
N ILE A 88 -0.73 -3.00 -7.66
CA ILE A 88 -2.16 -2.77 -7.56
C ILE A 88 -2.83 -2.88 -8.92
N GLY A 89 -3.93 -3.62 -8.98
CA GLY A 89 -4.87 -3.57 -10.10
C GLY A 89 -6.06 -2.68 -9.76
N LEU A 90 -6.51 -1.87 -10.72
CA LEU A 90 -7.69 -1.03 -10.59
C LEU A 90 -8.75 -1.48 -11.59
N ALA A 91 -10.03 -1.36 -11.22
CA ALA A 91 -11.17 -1.57 -12.10
C ALA A 91 -12.08 -0.34 -12.12
N GLU A 92 -12.83 -0.20 -13.23
CA GLU A 92 -13.72 0.93 -13.51
C GLU A 92 -13.01 2.29 -13.41
N ILE A 93 -11.86 2.37 -14.10
CA ILE A 93 -11.11 3.61 -14.34
C ILE A 93 -11.66 4.29 -15.59
#